data_AF-A0A950FXS7-F1
#
_entry.id   AF-A0A950FXS7-F1
#
_cell.length_a   1.000
_cell.length_b   1.000
_cell.length_c   1.000
_cell.angle_alpha   90.00
_cell.angle_beta   90.00
_cell.angle_gamma   90.00
#
_symmetry.space_group_name_H-M   'P 1'
#
loop_
_entity.id
_entity.type
_entity.pdbx_description
1 polymer ?
#
loop_
_entity_poly.entity_id
_entity_poly.type
_entity_poly.pdbx_seq_one_letter_code
_entity_poly.pdbx_strand_id
1 'polypeptide(L)'
;LGVTPLIDRLPSAKLRWVEFVDLAGRSIRFDLLDQTRGELGIRRKHFDQALIRHAISMGAEVRFGNPVLRVENGADWKVTTNGETVQAKFLVAADGRNSSVARLLKEYPKTATDRVGLQTHFSAETESHVRLQLRRFGYLGLANIGEGLTNLCLVCRPRDAEQFRQEATEMFGLTSEHRWQSITPLTRPAIQAQHANLLYIGDAARVVEPLTGEGIFYALQSGALAAEAILNAKTDPSGLAVLYARRHGQLYRHRLWVNQLARLAVLHPRISNLFLGLLRLNPAPLKYLTSKVVRD
;
A
#
# COMPACT_ATOMS: atom_id res chain seq x y z
N LEU A 1 -15.77 8.74 5.08
CA LEU A 1 -15.69 8.70 3.59
C LEU A 1 -17.00 8.31 2.91
N GLY A 2 -17.94 7.58 3.54
CA GLY A 2 -19.27 7.33 2.95
C GLY A 2 -19.32 6.38 1.75
N VAL A 3 -18.17 5.88 1.29
CA VAL A 3 -18.04 5.03 0.09
C VAL A 3 -18.34 3.55 0.33
N THR A 4 -18.52 3.13 1.57
CA THR A 4 -18.74 1.72 1.93
C THR A 4 -19.82 1.03 1.08
N PRO A 5 -21.03 1.59 0.90
CA PRO A 5 -22.06 0.96 0.08
C PRO A 5 -21.69 0.84 -1.40
N LEU A 6 -20.83 1.73 -1.91
CA LEU A 6 -20.31 1.65 -3.28
C LEU A 6 -19.32 0.50 -3.42
N ILE A 7 -18.42 0.35 -2.45
CA ILE A 7 -17.39 -0.70 -2.46
C ILE A 7 -17.99 -2.08 -2.28
N ASP A 8 -19.00 -2.23 -1.41
CA ASP A 8 -19.65 -3.51 -1.14
C ASP A 8 -20.38 -4.10 -2.36
N ARG A 9 -20.66 -3.27 -3.39
CA ARG A 9 -21.28 -3.69 -4.65
C ARG A 9 -20.29 -4.09 -5.74
N LEU A 10 -18.98 -3.88 -5.51
CA LEU A 10 -17.97 -4.16 -6.52
C LEU A 10 -17.64 -5.67 -6.56
N PRO A 11 -17.27 -6.20 -7.73
CA PRO A 11 -16.75 -7.56 -7.84
C PRO A 11 -15.55 -7.73 -6.92
N SER A 12 -15.71 -8.58 -5.91
CA SER A 12 -14.73 -8.80 -4.85
C SER A 12 -14.82 -10.23 -4.33
N ALA A 13 -13.72 -10.69 -3.73
CA ALA A 13 -13.67 -11.93 -2.97
C ALA A 13 -13.71 -11.62 -1.47
N LYS A 14 -14.35 -12.49 -0.70
CA LYS A 14 -14.33 -12.41 0.76
C LYS A 14 -13.15 -13.21 1.30
N LEU A 15 -12.29 -12.52 2.03
CA LEU A 15 -11.15 -13.08 2.74
C LEU A 15 -11.54 -13.24 4.21
N ARG A 16 -11.30 -14.42 4.79
CA ARG A 16 -11.75 -14.80 6.13
C ARG A 16 -10.60 -15.14 7.07
N TRP A 17 -9.48 -15.61 6.55
CA TRP A 17 -8.28 -15.90 7.34
C TRP A 17 -7.01 -15.58 6.54
N VAL A 18 -5.89 -15.58 7.25
CA VAL A 18 -4.54 -15.51 6.70
C VAL A 18 -3.83 -16.81 7.05
N GLU A 19 -3.15 -17.40 6.08
CA GLU A 19 -2.29 -18.56 6.25
C GLU A 19 -0.83 -18.16 6.07
N PHE A 20 0.01 -18.48 7.05
CA PHE A 20 1.46 -18.35 6.96
C PHE A 20 2.08 -19.73 6.75
N VAL A 21 2.82 -19.90 5.65
CA VAL A 21 3.49 -21.15 5.30
C VAL A 21 5.00 -20.96 5.40
N ASP A 22 5.67 -21.85 6.14
CA ASP A 22 7.12 -21.79 6.33
C ASP A 22 7.90 -22.50 5.20
N LEU A 23 9.24 -22.53 5.30
CA LEU A 23 10.09 -23.13 4.26
C LEU A 23 9.94 -24.65 4.13
N ALA A 24 9.44 -25.32 5.17
CA ALA A 24 9.18 -26.75 5.19
C ALA A 24 7.74 -27.08 4.74
N GLY A 25 6.96 -26.08 4.30
CA GLY A 25 5.57 -26.24 3.87
C GLY A 25 4.59 -26.36 5.02
N ARG A 26 5.02 -26.13 6.26
CA ARG A 26 4.13 -26.21 7.42
C ARG A 26 3.37 -24.89 7.55
N SER A 27 2.08 -24.93 7.86
CA SER A 27 1.25 -23.71 7.95
C SER A 27 0.76 -23.34 9.34
N ILE A 28 0.43 -22.06 9.53
CA ILE A 28 -0.26 -21.49 10.70
C ILE A 28 -1.38 -20.60 10.17
N ARG A 29 -2.59 -20.76 10.71
CA ARG A 29 -3.78 -20.00 10.32
C ARG A 29 -4.14 -18.94 11.37
N PHE A 30 -4.59 -17.79 10.89
CA PHE A 30 -5.16 -16.71 11.70
C PHE A 30 -6.47 -16.23 11.10
N ASP A 31 -7.55 -16.33 11.85
CA ASP A 31 -8.85 -15.80 11.46
C ASP A 31 -8.80 -14.25 11.48
N LEU A 32 -9.35 -13.63 10.44
CA LEU A 32 -9.51 -12.18 10.36
C LEU A 32 -10.60 -11.73 11.35
N LEU A 33 -10.52 -10.49 11.84
CA LEU A 33 -11.37 -10.05 12.95
C LEU A 33 -12.86 -10.05 12.62
N ASP A 34 -13.22 -9.54 11.44
CA ASP A 34 -14.61 -9.51 11.00
C ASP A 34 -14.95 -10.78 10.21
N GLN A 35 -15.38 -11.82 10.93
CA GLN A 35 -15.84 -13.07 10.32
C GLN A 35 -17.19 -12.95 9.59
N THR A 36 -17.94 -11.86 9.85
CA THR A 36 -19.28 -11.65 9.28
C THR A 36 -19.21 -10.97 7.92
N ARG A 37 -18.46 -9.87 7.82
CA ARG A 37 -18.24 -9.15 6.57
C ARG A 37 -17.06 -9.71 5.78
N GLY A 38 -16.05 -10.25 6.47
CA GLY A 38 -14.75 -10.57 5.90
C GLY A 38 -13.96 -9.31 5.54
N GLU A 39 -12.71 -9.49 5.17
CA GLU A 39 -11.98 -8.48 4.40
C GLU A 39 -12.23 -8.69 2.90
N LEU A 40 -12.13 -7.63 2.11
CA LEU A 40 -12.42 -7.70 0.68
C LEU A 40 -11.12 -7.75 -0.14
N GLY A 41 -10.95 -8.83 -0.89
CA GLY A 41 -10.03 -8.88 -2.00
C GLY A 41 -10.69 -8.27 -3.23
N ILE A 42 -10.20 -7.10 -3.67
CA ILE A 42 -10.78 -6.35 -4.77
C ILE A 42 -9.73 -5.88 -5.76
N ARG A 43 -10.07 -5.89 -7.05
CA ARG A 43 -9.22 -5.28 -8.07
C ARG A 43 -9.14 -3.76 -7.93
N ARG A 44 -7.90 -3.25 -7.95
CA ARG A 44 -7.61 -1.81 -7.90
C ARG A 44 -8.35 -0.98 -8.94
N LYS A 45 -8.51 -1.48 -10.18
CA LYS A 45 -9.25 -0.74 -11.22
C LYS A 45 -10.68 -0.39 -10.77
N HIS A 46 -11.38 -1.32 -10.11
CA HIS A 46 -12.76 -1.12 -9.67
C HIS A 46 -12.81 -0.22 -8.44
N PHE A 47 -11.94 -0.49 -7.47
CA PHE A 47 -11.85 0.28 -6.24
C PHE A 47 -11.54 1.76 -6.53
N ASP A 48 -10.47 2.03 -7.29
CA ASP A 48 -10.03 3.38 -7.61
C ASP A 48 -11.08 4.13 -8.44
N GLN A 49 -11.72 3.45 -9.41
CA GLN A 49 -12.77 4.05 -10.24
C GLN A 49 -14.01 4.42 -9.42
N ALA A 50 -14.40 3.59 -8.44
CA ALA A 50 -15.53 3.89 -7.56
C ALA A 50 -15.25 5.14 -6.70
N LEU A 51 -14.03 5.26 -6.17
CA LEU A 51 -13.62 6.44 -5.41
C LEU A 51 -13.61 7.71 -6.27
N ILE A 52 -13.07 7.65 -7.48
CA ILE A 52 -13.05 8.80 -8.40
C ILE A 52 -14.47 9.23 -8.78
N ARG A 53 -15.35 8.28 -9.14
CA ARG A 53 -16.76 8.58 -9.46
C ARG A 53 -17.47 9.23 -8.28
N HIS A 54 -17.22 8.73 -7.06
CA HIS A 54 -17.78 9.33 -5.87
C HIS A 54 -17.27 10.77 -5.66
N ALA A 55 -15.96 11.01 -5.79
CA ALA A 55 -15.40 12.35 -5.69
C ALA A 55 -16.03 13.32 -6.70
N ILE A 56 -16.19 12.90 -7.96
CA ILE A 56 -16.87 13.68 -9.00
C ILE A 56 -18.32 13.96 -8.62
N SER A 57 -19.06 12.97 -8.12
CA SER A 57 -20.44 13.17 -7.66
C SER A 57 -20.57 14.17 -6.49
N MET A 58 -19.50 14.37 -5.74
CA MET A 58 -19.38 15.36 -4.66
C MET A 58 -18.87 16.73 -5.15
N GLY A 59 -18.71 16.91 -6.47
CA GLY A 59 -18.29 18.18 -7.09
C GLY A 59 -16.79 18.33 -7.33
N ALA A 60 -15.99 17.29 -7.15
CA ALA A 60 -14.57 17.35 -7.49
C ALA A 60 -14.37 17.36 -9.02
N GLU A 61 -13.55 18.29 -9.51
CA GLU A 61 -13.11 18.29 -10.90
C GLU A 61 -11.92 17.33 -11.07
N VAL A 62 -12.02 16.38 -12.00
CA VAL A 62 -10.98 15.38 -12.26
C VAL A 62 -10.54 15.45 -13.71
N ARG A 63 -9.26 15.74 -13.94
CA ARG A 63 -8.66 15.87 -15.27
C ARG A 63 -7.65 14.74 -15.50
N PHE A 64 -8.04 13.74 -16.29
CA PHE A 64 -7.16 12.62 -16.68
C PHE A 64 -6.15 13.03 -17.75
N GLY A 65 -5.06 12.27 -17.91
CA GLY A 65 -4.06 12.52 -18.97
C GLY A 65 -3.22 13.79 -18.77
N ASN A 66 -3.18 14.32 -17.55
CA ASN A 66 -2.51 15.58 -17.21
C ASN A 66 -1.31 15.33 -16.27
N PRO A 67 -0.19 14.78 -16.75
CA PRO A 67 1.00 14.62 -15.91
C PRO A 67 1.52 15.97 -15.46
N VAL A 68 1.94 16.06 -14.19
CA VAL A 68 2.57 17.26 -13.63
C VAL A 68 4.00 17.37 -14.16
N LEU A 69 4.30 18.48 -14.83
CA LEU A 69 5.61 18.75 -15.45
C LEU A 69 6.44 19.72 -14.63
N ARG A 70 5.80 20.68 -13.96
CA ARG A 70 6.46 21.68 -13.12
C ARG A 70 5.59 22.05 -11.93
N VAL A 71 6.22 22.26 -10.78
CA VAL A 71 5.58 22.75 -9.56
C VAL A 71 6.41 23.91 -9.03
N GLU A 72 5.77 25.04 -8.80
CA GLU A 72 6.40 26.25 -8.29
C GLU A 72 5.61 26.79 -7.10
N ASN A 73 6.32 27.25 -6.07
CA ASN A 73 5.72 27.87 -4.89
C ASN A 73 6.04 29.37 -4.90
N GLY A 74 5.01 30.20 -4.98
CA GLY A 74 5.07 31.65 -4.75
C GLY A 74 4.19 32.01 -3.55
N ALA A 75 3.30 33.02 -3.71
CA ALA A 75 2.20 33.23 -2.75
C ALA A 75 1.19 32.06 -2.78
N ASP A 76 0.91 31.54 -3.97
CA ASP A 76 0.12 30.33 -4.24
C ASP A 76 0.97 29.31 -5.04
N TRP A 77 0.50 28.07 -5.10
CA TRP A 77 1.07 27.05 -5.97
C TRP A 77 0.73 27.31 -7.43
N LYS A 78 1.72 27.12 -8.30
CA LYS A 78 1.54 27.06 -9.75
C LYS A 78 1.96 25.67 -10.22
N VAL A 79 1.02 24.92 -10.80
CA VAL A 79 1.24 23.56 -11.30
C VAL A 79 1.04 23.57 -12.81
N THR A 80 2.10 23.28 -13.55
CA THR A 80 2.05 23.17 -15.01
C THR A 80 1.93 21.70 -15.40
N THR A 81 0.94 21.40 -16.22
CA THR A 81 0.72 20.09 -16.87
C THR A 81 1.03 20.19 -18.37
N ASN A 82 0.78 19.12 -19.12
CA ASN A 82 0.95 19.14 -20.58
C ASN A 82 -0.06 20.07 -21.30
N GLY A 83 -1.22 20.35 -20.69
CA GLY A 83 -2.31 21.09 -21.35
C GLY A 83 -2.57 22.48 -20.78
N GLU A 84 -2.15 22.76 -19.54
CA GLU A 84 -2.51 23.99 -18.86
C GLU A 84 -1.60 24.30 -17.67
N THR A 85 -1.83 25.45 -17.06
CA THR A 85 -1.27 25.77 -15.76
C THR A 85 -2.37 26.17 -14.80
N VAL A 86 -2.39 25.53 -13.64
CA VAL A 86 -3.39 25.73 -12.59
C VAL A 86 -2.75 26.41 -11.39
N GLN A 87 -3.49 27.32 -10.75
CA GLN A 87 -3.11 27.94 -9.49
C GLN A 87 -3.92 27.37 -8.32
N ALA A 88 -3.28 27.17 -7.17
CA ALA A 88 -3.95 26.63 -5.99
C ALA A 88 -3.32 27.14 -4.68
N LYS A 89 -4.17 27.36 -3.66
CA LYS A 89 -3.70 27.74 -2.32
C LYS A 89 -3.00 26.60 -1.57
N PHE A 90 -3.44 25.37 -1.82
CA PHE A 90 -2.90 24.15 -1.21
C PHE A 90 -2.56 23.14 -2.29
N LEU A 91 -1.47 22.40 -2.11
CA LEU A 91 -1.09 21.30 -2.97
C LEU A 91 -1.07 20.00 -2.18
N VAL A 92 -1.82 19.01 -2.64
CA VAL A 92 -1.83 17.65 -2.07
C VAL A 92 -1.16 16.70 -3.05
N ALA A 93 0.05 16.25 -2.72
CA ALA A 93 0.81 15.30 -3.51
C ALA A 93 0.36 13.87 -3.16
N ALA A 94 -0.42 13.27 -4.06
CA ALA A 94 -0.95 11.90 -3.97
C ALA A 94 -0.46 11.01 -5.13
N ASP A 95 0.71 11.33 -5.70
CA ASP A 95 1.26 10.79 -6.94
C ASP A 95 2.12 9.52 -6.77
N GLY A 96 1.88 8.80 -5.68
CA GLY A 96 2.39 7.45 -5.45
C GLY A 96 3.87 7.36 -5.07
N ARG A 97 4.38 6.13 -5.03
CA ARG A 97 5.71 5.77 -4.47
C ARG A 97 6.89 6.46 -5.14
N ASN A 98 6.72 6.84 -6.40
CA ASN A 98 7.71 7.50 -7.23
C ASN A 98 7.46 9.01 -7.36
N SER A 99 6.70 9.61 -6.43
CA SER A 99 6.23 11.00 -6.40
C SER A 99 7.07 11.96 -7.26
N SER A 100 6.49 12.36 -8.39
CA SER A 100 7.01 13.37 -9.29
C SER A 100 7.06 14.74 -8.63
N VAL A 101 6.04 15.08 -7.81
CA VAL A 101 6.01 16.36 -7.06
C VAL A 101 7.21 16.46 -6.12
N ALA A 102 7.49 15.42 -5.34
CA ALA A 102 8.68 15.39 -4.47
C ALA A 102 9.99 15.49 -5.26
N ARG A 103 10.09 14.93 -6.47
CA ARG A 103 11.28 15.05 -7.31
C ARG A 103 11.45 16.46 -7.87
N LEU A 104 10.36 17.06 -8.36
CA LEU A 104 10.34 18.43 -8.91
C LEU A 104 10.73 19.47 -7.84
N LEU A 105 10.28 19.27 -6.61
CA LEU A 105 10.64 20.11 -5.45
C LEU A 105 11.97 19.72 -4.79
N LYS A 106 12.66 18.68 -5.29
CA LYS A 106 13.91 18.14 -4.73
C LYS A 106 13.79 17.68 -3.26
N GLU A 107 12.60 17.27 -2.85
CA GLU A 107 12.29 16.72 -1.53
C GLU A 107 12.30 15.17 -1.51
N TYR A 108 12.44 14.52 -2.67
CA TYR A 108 12.44 13.06 -2.76
C TYR A 108 13.64 12.46 -2.01
N PRO A 109 13.43 11.61 -1.00
CA PRO A 109 14.52 11.10 -0.17
C PRO A 109 15.39 10.11 -0.96
N LYS A 110 16.68 10.07 -0.62
CA LYS A 110 17.57 9.00 -1.11
C LYS A 110 17.14 7.67 -0.50
N THR A 111 16.89 6.66 -1.34
CA THR A 111 16.53 5.32 -0.92
C THR A 111 17.50 4.30 -1.49
N ALA A 112 17.98 3.38 -0.66
CA ALA A 112 18.62 2.16 -1.14
C ALA A 112 17.57 1.06 -1.35
N THR A 113 17.62 0.39 -2.50
CA THR A 113 16.74 -0.74 -2.79
C THR A 113 17.41 -2.03 -2.33
N ASP A 114 17.10 -2.48 -1.12
CA ASP A 114 17.57 -3.77 -0.60
C ASP A 114 16.65 -4.95 -0.99
N ARG A 115 15.44 -4.65 -1.45
CA ARG A 115 14.40 -5.61 -1.86
C ARG A 115 13.60 -5.08 -3.04
N VAL A 116 13.10 -6.01 -3.85
CA VAL A 116 12.17 -5.73 -4.95
C VAL A 116 10.90 -6.54 -4.77
N GLY A 117 9.80 -5.97 -5.25
CA GLY A 117 8.53 -6.67 -5.33
C GLY A 117 8.04 -6.78 -6.77
N LEU A 118 7.53 -7.95 -7.13
CA LEU A 118 6.91 -8.24 -8.41
C LEU A 118 5.47 -8.70 -8.17
N GLN A 119 4.55 -8.30 -9.04
CA GLN A 119 3.14 -8.64 -8.93
C GLN A 119 2.60 -9.12 -10.28
N THR A 120 1.73 -10.11 -10.26
CA THR A 120 0.91 -10.50 -11.41
C THR A 120 -0.46 -11.02 -10.96
N HIS A 121 -1.37 -11.18 -11.90
CA HIS A 121 -2.70 -11.74 -11.68
C HIS A 121 -2.89 -12.94 -12.60
N PHE A 122 -3.46 -14.02 -12.08
CA PHE A 122 -3.73 -15.24 -12.83
C PHE A 122 -5.07 -15.84 -12.40
N SER A 123 -5.64 -16.68 -13.26
CA SER A 123 -6.87 -17.41 -12.94
C SER A 123 -6.53 -18.61 -12.05
N ALA A 124 -7.25 -18.76 -10.94
CA ALA A 124 -7.06 -19.87 -10.00
C ALA A 124 -8.36 -20.21 -9.28
N GLU A 125 -8.36 -21.34 -8.56
CA GLU A 125 -9.46 -21.67 -7.67
C GLU A 125 -9.66 -20.58 -6.60
N THR A 126 -10.93 -20.33 -6.29
CA THR A 126 -11.32 -19.24 -5.39
C THR A 126 -11.08 -19.66 -3.94
N GLU A 127 -9.94 -19.27 -3.39
CA GLU A 127 -9.67 -19.39 -1.96
C GLU A 127 -10.22 -18.17 -1.19
N SER A 128 -10.71 -18.38 0.04
CA SER A 128 -11.21 -17.32 0.93
C SER A 128 -10.15 -16.84 1.93
N HIS A 129 -8.88 -16.94 1.58
CA HIS A 129 -7.79 -16.55 2.47
C HIS A 129 -6.63 -15.89 1.74
N VAL A 130 -5.81 -15.18 2.51
CA VAL A 130 -4.52 -14.68 2.08
C VAL A 130 -3.46 -15.71 2.47
N ARG A 131 -2.63 -16.16 1.53
CA ARG A 131 -1.49 -17.04 1.84
C ARG A 131 -0.19 -16.26 1.74
N LEU A 132 0.57 -16.23 2.82
CA LEU A 132 1.93 -15.68 2.89
C LEU A 132 2.89 -16.85 3.07
N GLN A 133 3.68 -17.15 2.04
CA GLN A 133 4.55 -18.33 2.03
C GLN A 133 6.02 -17.92 1.93
N LEU A 134 6.83 -18.35 2.89
CA LEU A 134 8.28 -18.23 2.83
C LEU A 134 8.85 -19.15 1.76
N ARG A 135 9.84 -18.65 1.02
CA ARG A 135 10.54 -19.33 -0.07
C ARG A 135 12.05 -19.08 0.06
N ARG A 136 12.85 -19.84 -0.69
CA ARG A 136 14.31 -19.72 -0.69
C ARG A 136 14.80 -18.29 -0.94
N PHE A 137 14.13 -17.55 -1.84
CA PHE A 137 14.52 -16.21 -2.26
C PHE A 137 13.85 -15.07 -1.50
N GLY A 138 12.88 -15.36 -0.64
CA GLY A 138 12.09 -14.37 0.07
C GLY A 138 10.72 -14.92 0.43
N TYR A 139 9.65 -14.23 0.06
CA TYR A 139 8.29 -14.72 0.27
C TYR A 139 7.39 -14.43 -0.92
N LEU A 140 6.31 -15.21 -1.04
CA LEU A 140 5.22 -14.92 -1.94
C LEU A 140 3.92 -14.68 -1.17
N GLY A 141 3.05 -13.86 -1.73
CA GLY A 141 1.72 -13.57 -1.23
C GLY A 141 0.67 -13.91 -2.29
N LEU A 142 -0.36 -14.65 -1.89
CA LEU A 142 -1.53 -14.96 -2.70
C LEU A 142 -2.76 -14.36 -2.04
N ALA A 143 -3.60 -13.69 -2.84
CA ALA A 143 -4.90 -13.22 -2.39
C ALA A 143 -5.88 -13.24 -3.55
N ASN A 144 -7.05 -13.83 -3.34
CA ASN A 144 -8.15 -13.73 -4.28
C ASN A 144 -8.63 -12.28 -4.36
N ILE A 145 -8.83 -11.74 -5.56
CA ILE A 145 -9.24 -10.35 -5.79
C ILE A 145 -10.60 -10.22 -6.50
N GLY A 146 -11.37 -11.31 -6.52
CA GLY A 146 -12.64 -11.41 -7.21
C GLY A 146 -12.47 -11.74 -8.70
N GLU A 147 -13.60 -11.94 -9.39
CA GLU A 147 -13.64 -12.24 -10.83
C GLU A 147 -12.85 -13.50 -11.24
N GLY A 148 -12.69 -14.48 -10.34
CA GLY A 148 -11.90 -15.68 -10.60
C GLY A 148 -10.39 -15.46 -10.68
N LEU A 149 -9.91 -14.28 -10.25
CA LEU A 149 -8.49 -13.91 -10.30
C LEU A 149 -7.84 -13.98 -8.92
N THR A 150 -6.60 -14.43 -8.92
CA THR A 150 -5.70 -14.40 -7.76
C THR A 150 -4.53 -13.47 -8.05
N ASN A 151 -4.26 -12.59 -7.09
CA ASN A 151 -3.06 -11.79 -7.04
C ASN A 151 -1.89 -12.63 -6.51
N LEU A 152 -0.80 -12.68 -7.27
CA LEU A 152 0.48 -13.22 -6.84
C LEU A 152 1.48 -12.08 -6.68
N CYS A 153 2.04 -11.94 -5.49
CA CYS A 153 3.14 -11.02 -5.20
C CYS A 153 4.38 -11.80 -4.78
N LEU A 154 5.54 -11.43 -5.32
CA LEU A 154 6.85 -11.93 -4.92
C LEU A 154 7.63 -10.80 -4.28
N VAL A 155 8.28 -11.06 -3.15
CA VAL A 155 9.23 -10.11 -2.55
C VAL A 155 10.54 -10.83 -2.26
N CYS A 156 11.63 -10.28 -2.79
CA CYS A 156 12.97 -10.88 -2.72
C CYS A 156 14.07 -9.80 -2.84
N ARG A 157 15.33 -10.22 -2.82
CA ARG A 157 16.45 -9.33 -3.16
C ARG A 157 16.50 -9.10 -4.68
N PRO A 158 17.01 -7.94 -5.15
CA PRO A 158 17.13 -7.66 -6.59
C PRO A 158 17.82 -8.77 -7.40
N ARG A 159 18.92 -9.33 -6.88
CA ARG A 159 19.70 -10.38 -7.54
C ARG A 159 18.96 -11.70 -7.73
N ASP A 160 17.93 -11.96 -6.90
CA ASP A 160 17.20 -13.23 -6.87
C ASP A 160 15.88 -13.13 -7.66
N ALA A 161 15.52 -11.94 -8.16
CA ALA A 161 14.20 -11.64 -8.70
C ALA A 161 13.85 -12.41 -9.97
N GLU A 162 14.81 -12.57 -10.88
CA GLU A 162 14.61 -13.30 -12.13
C GLU A 162 14.33 -14.78 -11.85
N GLN A 163 15.17 -15.41 -11.03
CA GLN A 163 15.02 -16.82 -10.67
C GLN A 163 13.73 -17.08 -9.87
N PHE A 164 13.39 -16.19 -8.94
CA PHE A 164 12.15 -16.35 -8.18
C PHE A 164 10.90 -16.18 -9.05
N ARG A 165 10.95 -15.26 -10.04
CA ARG A 165 9.88 -15.12 -11.04
C ARG A 165 9.73 -16.37 -11.90
N GLN A 166 10.84 -17.00 -12.30
CA GLN A 166 10.81 -18.25 -13.05
C GLN A 166 10.19 -19.39 -12.22
N GLU A 167 10.64 -19.60 -10.98
CA GLU A 167 10.08 -20.64 -10.10
C GLU A 167 8.57 -20.44 -9.85
N ALA A 168 8.14 -19.18 -9.69
CA ALA A 168 6.72 -18.87 -9.52
C ALA A 168 5.92 -19.12 -10.80
N THR A 169 6.47 -18.75 -11.96
CA THR A 169 5.87 -19.02 -13.27
C THR A 169 5.62 -20.52 -13.47
N GLU A 170 6.62 -21.35 -13.18
CA GLU A 170 6.50 -22.82 -13.27
C GLU A 170 5.49 -23.38 -12.26
N MET A 171 5.56 -22.93 -11.00
CA MET A 171 4.68 -23.42 -9.91
C MET A 171 3.20 -23.15 -10.16
N PHE A 172 2.88 -21.98 -10.71
CA PHE A 172 1.49 -21.56 -10.93
C PHE A 172 1.05 -21.70 -12.39
N GLY A 173 1.86 -22.34 -13.25
CA GLY A 173 1.54 -22.55 -14.66
C GLY A 173 1.33 -21.25 -15.44
N LEU A 174 2.08 -20.19 -15.10
CA LEU A 174 1.94 -18.89 -15.74
C LEU A 174 2.57 -18.90 -17.14
N THR A 175 1.94 -18.17 -18.05
CA THR A 175 2.36 -18.02 -19.44
C THR A 175 2.83 -16.59 -19.74
N SER A 176 3.31 -16.33 -20.96
CA SER A 176 3.70 -15.00 -21.43
C SER A 176 2.58 -13.95 -21.37
N GLU A 177 1.31 -14.38 -21.33
CA GLU A 177 0.15 -13.49 -21.17
C GLU A 177 0.10 -12.83 -19.77
N HIS A 178 0.74 -13.47 -18.78
CA HIS A 178 0.77 -12.99 -17.40
C HIS A 178 1.84 -11.91 -17.25
N ARG A 179 1.40 -10.65 -17.34
CA ARG A 179 2.31 -9.51 -17.19
C ARG A 179 2.72 -9.32 -15.74
N TRP A 180 4.02 -9.31 -15.52
CA TRP A 180 4.62 -8.97 -14.23
C TRP A 180 4.82 -7.46 -14.12
N GLN A 181 4.46 -6.88 -12.98
CA GLN A 181 4.59 -5.47 -12.66
C GLN A 181 5.50 -5.29 -11.45
N SER A 182 6.42 -4.33 -11.53
CA SER A 182 7.22 -3.96 -10.36
C SER A 182 6.39 -3.13 -9.39
N ILE A 183 6.41 -3.52 -8.13
CA ILE A 183 5.86 -2.76 -7.01
C ILE A 183 6.99 -2.17 -6.15
N THR A 184 8.15 -1.89 -6.75
CA THR A 184 9.30 -1.29 -6.06
C THR A 184 9.23 0.25 -6.10
N PRO A 185 9.70 1.00 -5.08
CA PRO A 185 10.24 0.56 -3.80
C PRO A 185 9.18 -0.03 -2.87
N LEU A 186 9.62 -0.91 -1.97
CA LEU A 186 8.77 -1.52 -0.93
C LEU A 186 8.78 -0.75 0.38
N THR A 187 9.79 0.09 0.59
CA THR A 187 9.90 0.96 1.76
C THR A 187 10.54 2.27 1.38
N ARG A 188 10.02 3.36 1.92
CA ARG A 188 10.60 4.70 1.79
C ARG A 188 10.31 5.51 3.06
N PRO A 189 11.29 6.24 3.62
CA PRO A 189 11.03 7.11 4.76
C PRO A 189 10.00 8.19 4.41
N ALA A 190 9.39 8.76 5.45
CA ALA A 190 8.45 9.87 5.27
C ALA A 190 9.15 11.09 4.66
N ILE A 191 8.47 11.80 3.77
CA ILE A 191 8.91 13.12 3.27
C ILE A 191 8.49 14.17 4.29
N GLN A 192 9.43 15.04 4.63
CA GLN A 192 9.12 16.26 5.37
C GLN A 192 8.89 17.38 4.35
N ALA A 193 7.64 17.82 4.21
CA ALA A 193 7.30 18.93 3.33
C ALA A 193 8.04 20.20 3.76
N GLN A 194 8.67 20.90 2.82
CA GLN A 194 9.36 22.17 3.13
C GLN A 194 8.43 23.38 3.09
N HIS A 195 7.23 23.20 2.55
CA HIS A 195 6.24 24.26 2.37
C HIS A 195 5.00 24.01 3.25
N ALA A 196 4.53 25.05 3.93
CA ALA A 196 3.43 24.94 4.88
C ALA A 196 2.11 24.49 4.25
N ASN A 197 1.88 24.84 2.98
CA ASN A 197 0.67 24.51 2.21
C ASN A 197 0.86 23.32 1.24
N LEU A 198 1.88 22.49 1.45
CA LEU A 198 2.12 21.22 0.75
C LEU A 198 1.88 20.04 1.68
N LEU A 199 1.06 19.10 1.24
CA LEU A 199 0.77 17.87 1.95
C LEU A 199 1.08 16.66 1.07
N TYR A 200 2.02 15.81 1.48
CA TYR A 200 2.18 14.50 0.87
C TYR A 200 1.25 13.50 1.55
N ILE A 201 0.51 12.70 0.77
CA ILE A 201 -0.37 11.63 1.26
C ILE A 201 -0.05 10.28 0.60
N GLY A 202 -0.53 9.19 1.20
CA GLY A 202 -0.34 7.82 0.71
C GLY A 202 1.12 7.47 0.43
N ASP A 203 1.36 6.69 -0.63
CA ASP A 203 2.70 6.28 -1.04
C ASP A 203 3.62 7.47 -1.42
N ALA A 204 3.07 8.66 -1.69
CA ALA A 204 3.85 9.88 -1.92
C ALA A 204 4.37 10.48 -0.61
N ALA A 205 3.67 10.29 0.51
CA ALA A 205 4.17 10.64 1.85
C ALA A 205 5.23 9.66 2.32
N ARG A 206 4.91 8.37 2.27
CA ARG A 206 5.73 7.29 2.82
C ARG A 206 5.33 5.98 2.17
N VAL A 207 6.30 5.13 1.86
CA VAL A 207 6.03 3.76 1.40
C VAL A 207 6.26 2.81 2.55
N VAL A 208 5.24 2.02 2.88
CA VAL A 208 5.29 0.95 3.89
C VAL A 208 5.35 -0.41 3.21
N GLU A 209 5.93 -1.40 3.89
CA GLU A 209 6.06 -2.74 3.33
C GLU A 209 4.68 -3.37 3.11
N PRO A 210 4.41 -3.99 1.94
CA PRO A 210 3.09 -4.52 1.60
C PRO A 210 2.69 -5.80 2.34
N LEU A 211 3.50 -6.36 3.25
CA LEU A 211 3.25 -7.66 3.89
C LEU A 211 1.85 -7.78 4.51
N THR A 212 1.34 -6.71 5.13
CA THR A 212 0.01 -6.68 5.76
C THR A 212 -1.09 -6.10 4.85
N GLY A 213 -0.78 -5.70 3.62
CA GLY A 213 -1.76 -5.14 2.69
C GLY A 213 -2.28 -3.74 3.06
N GLU A 214 -1.71 -3.08 4.07
CA GLU A 214 -2.27 -1.85 4.66
C GLU A 214 -2.02 -0.57 3.84
N GLY A 215 -1.31 -0.62 2.70
CA GLY A 215 -0.98 0.56 1.92
C GLY A 215 -2.19 1.42 1.56
N ILE A 216 -3.32 0.79 1.21
CA ILE A 216 -4.58 1.48 0.90
C ILE A 216 -5.16 2.14 2.15
N PHE A 217 -5.14 1.45 3.30
CA PHE A 217 -5.57 2.03 4.58
C PHE A 217 -4.81 3.32 4.89
N TYR A 218 -3.48 3.30 4.79
CA TYR A 218 -2.68 4.51 5.03
C TYR A 218 -2.97 5.62 4.02
N ALA A 219 -3.18 5.28 2.75
CA ALA A 219 -3.54 6.26 1.72
C ALA A 219 -4.87 6.96 2.01
N LEU A 220 -5.89 6.19 2.41
CA LEU A 220 -7.20 6.75 2.78
C LEU A 220 -7.13 7.59 4.05
N GLN A 221 -6.45 7.10 5.09
CA GLN A 221 -6.33 7.82 6.36
C GLN A 221 -5.51 9.11 6.21
N SER A 222 -4.39 9.07 5.51
CA SER A 222 -3.59 10.28 5.24
C SER A 222 -4.34 11.29 4.37
N GLY A 223 -5.14 10.84 3.40
CA GLY A 223 -6.03 11.71 2.63
C GLY A 223 -7.10 12.40 3.49
N ALA A 224 -7.74 11.66 4.40
CA ALA A 224 -8.71 12.22 5.34
C ALA A 224 -8.07 13.25 6.28
N LEU A 225 -6.88 12.94 6.82
CA LEU A 225 -6.11 13.86 7.65
C LEU A 225 -5.71 15.14 6.90
N ALA A 226 -5.33 15.02 5.62
CA ALA A 226 -5.00 16.17 4.80
C ALA A 226 -6.21 17.07 4.55
N ALA A 227 -7.39 16.48 4.27
CA ALA A 227 -8.63 17.23 4.11
C ALA A 227 -9.00 17.99 5.39
N GLU A 228 -8.91 17.35 6.55
CA GLU A 228 -9.17 17.99 7.84
C GLU A 228 -8.20 19.14 8.11
N ALA A 229 -6.91 18.93 7.85
CA ALA A 229 -5.89 19.97 8.02
C ALA A 229 -6.15 21.19 7.12
N ILE A 230 -6.54 20.98 5.86
CA ILE A 230 -6.91 22.04 4.91
C ILE A 230 -8.16 22.81 5.38
N LEU A 231 -9.18 22.11 5.90
CA LEU A 231 -10.39 22.75 6.42
C LEU A 231 -10.08 23.62 7.64
N ASN A 232 -9.26 23.14 8.58
CA ASN A 232 -8.84 23.90 9.76
C ASN A 232 -7.95 25.09 9.40
N ALA A 233 -7.14 24.98 8.33
CA ALA A 233 -6.30 26.08 7.88
C ALA A 233 -7.07 27.28 7.31
N LYS A 234 -8.36 27.10 6.96
CA LYS A 234 -9.22 28.23 6.60
C LYS A 234 -9.47 29.16 7.79
N THR A 235 -9.39 28.65 9.02
CA THR A 235 -9.56 29.43 10.25
C THR A 235 -8.23 29.74 10.95
N ASP A 236 -7.25 28.84 10.88
CA ASP A 236 -5.89 29.05 11.41
C ASP A 236 -4.83 28.47 10.43
N PRO A 237 -4.33 29.30 9.49
CA PRO A 237 -3.36 28.86 8.50
C PRO A 237 -2.03 28.37 9.08
N SER A 238 -1.66 28.82 10.29
CA SER A 238 -0.36 28.55 10.89
C SER A 238 -0.20 27.10 11.38
N GLY A 239 -1.32 26.43 11.67
CA GLY A 239 -1.35 25.09 12.24
C GLY A 239 -1.33 23.94 11.23
N LEU A 240 -1.49 24.17 9.93
CA LEU A 240 -1.73 23.11 8.94
C LEU A 240 -0.63 22.03 8.92
N ALA A 241 0.60 22.46 8.67
CA ALA A 241 1.74 21.55 8.54
C ALA A 241 2.04 20.82 9.85
N VAL A 242 1.92 21.51 10.99
CA VAL A 242 2.16 20.95 12.32
C VAL A 242 1.11 19.91 12.68
N LEU A 243 -0.18 20.23 12.47
CA LEU A 243 -1.29 19.34 12.75
C LEU A 243 -1.19 18.07 11.90
N TYR A 244 -0.97 18.24 10.60
CA TYR A 244 -0.83 17.13 9.67
C TYR A 244 0.39 16.26 10.03
N ALA A 245 1.57 16.85 10.21
CA ALA A 245 2.79 16.09 10.53
C ALA A 245 2.65 15.29 11.84
N ARG A 246 2.04 15.88 12.87
CA ARG A 246 1.81 15.20 14.15
C ARG A 246 0.89 13.98 13.99
N ARG A 247 -0.27 14.15 13.35
CA ARG A 247 -1.25 13.07 13.18
C ARG A 247 -0.80 12.01 12.20
N HIS A 248 -0.20 12.44 11.09
CA HIS A 248 0.43 11.54 10.12
C HIS A 248 1.52 10.72 10.79
N GLY A 249 2.39 11.33 11.62
CA GLY A 249 3.40 10.61 12.39
C GLY A 249 2.80 9.54 13.31
N GLN A 250 1.72 9.85 14.03
CA GLN A 250 1.02 8.91 14.93
C GLN A 250 0.48 7.68 14.19
N LEU A 251 0.01 7.85 12.95
CA LEU A 251 -0.52 6.76 12.12
C LEU A 251 0.49 5.60 11.95
N TYR A 252 1.79 5.89 11.94
CA TYR A 252 2.85 4.89 11.71
C TYR A 252 3.56 4.40 12.98
N ARG A 253 3.36 5.02 14.16
CA ARG A 253 4.16 4.74 15.38
C ARG A 253 4.05 3.31 15.90
N HIS A 254 2.95 2.61 15.62
CA HIS A 254 2.67 1.30 16.22
C HIS A 254 2.87 0.10 15.28
N ARG A 255 3.30 0.31 14.02
CA ARG A 255 3.24 -0.73 12.97
C ARG A 255 4.56 -0.98 12.23
N LEU A 256 5.63 -0.26 12.57
CA LEU A 256 6.94 -0.41 11.89
C LEU A 256 7.65 -1.75 12.14
N TRP A 257 7.26 -2.49 13.18
CA TRP A 257 7.85 -3.79 13.48
C TRP A 257 7.49 -4.86 12.43
N VAL A 258 6.35 -4.70 11.75
CA VAL A 258 5.94 -5.56 10.61
C VAL A 258 6.93 -5.45 9.46
N ASN A 259 7.40 -4.24 9.16
CA ASN A 259 8.44 -4.01 8.15
C ASN A 259 9.71 -4.81 8.50
N GLN A 260 10.03 -4.93 9.80
CA GLN A 260 11.19 -5.69 10.24
C GLN A 260 10.99 -7.19 10.05
N LEU A 261 9.79 -7.73 10.32
CA LEU A 261 9.50 -9.13 10.04
C LEU A 261 9.58 -9.47 8.54
N ALA A 262 8.97 -8.66 7.68
CA ALA A 262 9.05 -8.86 6.23
C ALA A 262 10.49 -8.78 5.72
N ARG A 263 11.25 -7.80 6.23
CA ARG A 263 12.66 -7.66 5.93
C ARG A 263 13.47 -8.87 6.41
N LEU A 264 13.19 -9.40 7.59
CA LEU A 264 13.83 -10.63 8.10
C LEU A 264 13.44 -11.86 7.26
N ALA A 265 12.20 -11.97 6.81
CA ALA A 265 11.74 -13.05 5.94
C ALA A 265 12.56 -13.11 4.65
N VAL A 266 12.86 -11.94 4.07
CA VAL A 266 13.63 -11.84 2.84
C VAL A 266 15.12 -11.95 3.10
N LEU A 267 15.63 -11.25 4.11
CA LEU A 267 17.07 -11.18 4.34
C LEU A 267 17.62 -12.43 5.03
N HIS A 268 16.83 -13.08 5.88
CA HIS A 268 17.24 -14.28 6.61
C HIS A 268 16.10 -15.31 6.67
N PRO A 269 15.78 -15.99 5.55
CA PRO A 269 14.68 -16.96 5.50
C PRO A 269 14.77 -18.05 6.57
N ARG A 270 15.98 -18.53 6.90
CA ARG A 270 16.21 -19.53 7.95
C ARG A 270 15.88 -19.04 9.36
N ILE A 271 16.20 -17.79 9.67
CA ILE A 271 15.88 -17.17 10.97
C ILE A 271 14.37 -16.96 11.08
N SER A 272 13.74 -16.51 10.00
CA SER A 272 12.28 -16.32 9.95
C SER A 272 11.53 -17.64 10.09
N ASN A 273 12.07 -18.74 9.54
CA ASN A 273 11.54 -20.08 9.73
C ASN A 273 11.59 -20.54 11.20
N LEU A 274 12.69 -20.23 11.92
CA LEU A 274 12.80 -20.50 13.35
C LEU A 274 11.78 -19.68 14.16
N PHE A 275 11.63 -18.39 13.82
CA PHE A 275 10.66 -17.50 14.47
C PHE A 275 9.21 -17.97 14.26
N LEU A 276 8.83 -18.36 13.04
CA LEU A 276 7.53 -18.98 12.77
C LEU A 276 7.34 -20.29 13.55
N GLY A 277 8.40 -21.08 13.71
CA GLY A 277 8.38 -22.28 14.56
C GLY A 277 8.06 -21.95 16.02
N LEU A 278 8.65 -20.89 16.58
CA LEU A 278 8.39 -20.43 17.94
C LEU A 278 7.00 -19.82 18.12
N LEU A 279 6.48 -19.13 17.10
CA LEU A 279 5.12 -18.56 17.12
C LEU A 279 4.02 -19.62 17.17
N ARG A 280 4.31 -20.86 16.75
CA ARG A 280 3.40 -22.00 16.95
C ARG A 280 3.25 -22.37 18.42
N LEU A 281 4.31 -22.21 19.20
CA LEU A 281 4.34 -22.52 20.62
C LEU A 281 3.68 -21.41 21.45
N ASN A 282 3.71 -20.16 20.95
CA ASN A 282 2.98 -19.04 21.56
C ASN A 282 2.42 -18.07 20.51
N PRO A 283 1.10 -18.13 20.19
CA PRO A 283 0.48 -17.28 19.18
C PRO A 283 0.12 -15.87 19.69
N ALA A 284 0.38 -15.53 20.95
CA ALA A 284 0.00 -14.25 21.55
C ALA A 284 0.53 -13.00 20.79
N PRO A 285 1.78 -12.96 20.29
CA PRO A 285 2.28 -11.82 19.53
C PRO A 285 1.56 -11.60 18.17
N LEU A 286 0.98 -12.65 17.58
CA LEU A 286 0.24 -12.55 16.32
C LEU A 286 -1.22 -12.16 16.49
N LYS A 287 -1.85 -12.49 17.63
CA LYS A 287 -3.16 -11.90 17.96
C LYS A 287 -3.08 -10.37 17.99
N TYR A 288 -1.92 -9.80 18.36
CA TYR A 288 -1.70 -8.36 18.27
C TYR A 288 -1.64 -7.84 16.82
N LEU A 289 -1.10 -8.63 15.86
CA LEU A 289 -1.10 -8.29 14.42
C LEU A 289 -2.50 -8.16 13.85
N THR A 290 -3.41 -9.08 14.21
CA THR A 290 -4.79 -9.06 13.70
C THR A 290 -5.69 -8.11 14.50
N SER A 291 -5.49 -7.95 15.81
CA SER A 291 -6.38 -7.19 16.72
C SER A 291 -6.50 -5.68 16.46
N LYS A 292 -5.54 -5.06 15.75
CA LYS A 292 -5.52 -3.60 15.53
C LYS A 292 -5.81 -3.17 14.11
N VAL A 293 -6.22 -4.08 13.23
CA VAL A 293 -6.49 -3.76 11.82
C VAL A 293 -7.66 -2.77 11.65
N VAL A 294 -8.59 -2.63 12.61
CA VAL A 294 -9.73 -1.69 12.50
C VAL A 294 -10.19 -1.12 13.86
N ARG A 295 -9.30 -0.53 14.66
CA ARG A 295 -9.74 0.33 15.79
C ARG A 295 -9.07 1.69 15.72
N ASP A 296 -9.76 2.58 15.00
CA ASP A 296 -10.12 3.98 15.30
C ASP A 296 -10.24 4.78 14.00
#